data_AF-A0A2E5ZTN9-F1
#
_entry.id   AF-A0A2E5ZTN9-F1
#
_cell.length_a   1.000
_cell.length_b   1.000
_cell.length_c   1.000
_cell.angle_alpha   90.00
_cell.angle_beta   90.00
_cell.angle_gamma   90.00
#
_symmetry.space_group_name_H-M   'P 1'
#
loop_
_entity.id
_entity.type
_entity.pdbx_description
1 polymer ?
#
loop_
_entity_poly.entity_id
_entity_poly.type
_entity_poly.pdbx_seq_one_letter_code
_entity_poly.pdbx_strand_id
1 'polypeptide(L)'
;MEYYTYRDLKERGLIVKSDEKGLRLYDRNTSTKNSASAIVYCYNFQNNINFTKVIEDLETDLERRTQIAIVDNEGDVVYYIADLVQWPETKLKKGIENSNNDPKMKELIDKGYQVNSGLKFGTHYRVYNYESEHAPWLIHITEKNHNWLDVARMIRVGHGVNKIIVLTYGDYWISLKWTKP
;
A
#
# COMPACT_ATOMS: atom_id res chain seq x y z
N MET A 1 11.81 2.40 -16.29
CA MET A 1 10.57 1.97 -15.62
C MET A 1 9.39 2.76 -16.15
N GLU A 2 9.43 4.09 -16.10
CA GLU A 2 8.34 4.96 -16.60
C GLU A 2 7.92 4.70 -18.05
N TYR A 3 8.85 4.38 -18.96
CA TYR A 3 8.51 4.01 -20.34
C TYR A 3 7.58 2.77 -20.42
N TYR A 4 7.87 1.71 -19.65
CA TYR A 4 7.04 0.49 -19.63
C TYR A 4 5.66 0.78 -19.03
N THR A 5 5.62 1.50 -17.91
CA THR A 5 4.37 1.93 -17.28
C THR A 5 3.54 2.81 -18.21
N TYR A 6 4.16 3.79 -18.86
CA TYR A 6 3.50 4.66 -19.83
C TYR A 6 2.91 3.86 -20.99
N ARG A 7 3.68 2.94 -21.57
CA ARG A 7 3.24 2.07 -22.66
C ARG A 7 2.03 1.22 -22.23
N ASP A 8 2.13 0.50 -21.11
CA ASP A 8 1.06 -0.37 -20.62
C ASP A 8 -0.24 0.41 -20.32
N LEU A 9 -0.16 1.57 -19.67
CA LEU A 9 -1.33 2.43 -19.43
C LEU A 9 -1.97 2.94 -20.74
N LYS A 10 -1.15 3.29 -21.75
CA LYS A 10 -1.64 3.73 -23.07
C LYS A 10 -2.31 2.58 -23.84
N GLU A 11 -1.75 1.38 -23.78
CA GLU A 11 -2.32 0.16 -24.37
C GLU A 11 -3.66 -0.22 -23.72
N ARG A 12 -3.87 0.11 -22.44
CA ARG A 12 -5.16 -0.02 -21.73
C ARG A 12 -6.19 1.06 -22.11
N GLY A 13 -5.82 1.99 -22.99
CA GLY A 13 -6.67 3.08 -23.47
C GLY A 13 -6.80 4.25 -22.50
N LEU A 14 -5.87 4.40 -21.57
CA LEU A 14 -5.87 5.51 -20.61
C LEU A 14 -5.09 6.71 -21.17
N ILE A 15 -5.39 7.91 -20.67
CA ILE A 15 -4.63 9.11 -21.01
C ILE A 15 -3.57 9.29 -19.95
N VAL A 16 -2.31 9.39 -20.38
CA VAL A 16 -1.15 9.57 -19.50
C VAL A 16 -0.38 10.81 -19.93
N LYS A 17 -0.02 11.66 -18.96
CA LYS A 17 0.89 12.79 -19.15
C LYS A 17 2.09 12.61 -18.21
N SER A 18 3.30 12.78 -18.72
CA SER A 18 4.51 12.75 -17.89
C SER A 18 4.88 14.16 -17.45
N ASP A 19 5.29 14.31 -16.20
CA ASP A 19 5.92 15.53 -15.68
C ASP A 19 7.05 15.19 -14.69
N GLU A 20 7.62 16.20 -14.04
CA GLU A 20 8.70 16.02 -13.06
C GLU A 20 8.29 15.24 -11.80
N LYS A 21 6.97 15.17 -11.51
CA LYS A 21 6.43 14.50 -10.33
C LYS A 21 6.10 13.02 -10.61
N GLY A 22 5.90 12.65 -11.85
CA GLY A 22 5.69 11.27 -12.30
C GLY A 22 4.71 11.16 -13.47
N LEU A 23 4.04 10.01 -13.58
CA LEU A 23 3.01 9.81 -14.59
C LEU A 23 1.64 10.20 -14.06
N ARG A 24 1.02 11.23 -14.64
CA ARG A 24 -0.37 11.61 -14.36
C ARG A 24 -1.31 10.79 -15.22
N LEU A 25 -2.22 10.07 -14.56
CA LEU A 25 -3.22 9.22 -15.17
C LEU A 25 -4.60 9.90 -15.15
N TYR A 26 -5.33 9.79 -16.25
CA TYR A 26 -6.72 10.23 -16.34
C TYR A 26 -7.57 9.01 -16.72
N ASP A 27 -8.56 8.71 -15.88
CA ASP A 27 -9.49 7.60 -16.09
C ASP A 27 -10.34 7.84 -17.35
N ARG A 28 -10.93 6.77 -17.89
CA ARG A 28 -11.81 6.87 -19.07
C ARG A 28 -12.92 7.90 -18.82
N ASN A 29 -13.18 8.74 -19.82
CA ASN A 29 -14.16 9.83 -19.78
C ASN A 29 -13.86 10.95 -18.77
N THR A 30 -12.69 10.97 -18.14
CA THR A 30 -12.26 12.09 -17.29
C THR A 30 -11.70 13.22 -18.15
N SER A 31 -12.17 14.44 -17.91
CA SER A 31 -11.62 15.62 -18.59
C SER A 31 -10.17 15.85 -18.22
N THR A 32 -9.29 15.99 -19.22
CA THR A 32 -7.88 16.33 -19.00
C THR A 32 -7.64 17.80 -18.63
N LYS A 33 -8.72 18.59 -18.51
CA LYS A 33 -8.71 19.97 -18.02
C LYS A 33 -8.76 20.06 -16.49
N ASN A 34 -9.20 18.99 -15.82
CA ASN A 34 -9.26 18.90 -14.36
C ASN A 34 -7.99 18.23 -13.80
N SER A 35 -7.91 18.07 -12.48
CA SER A 35 -6.88 17.27 -11.82
C SER A 35 -6.80 15.86 -12.40
N ALA A 36 -5.59 15.30 -12.41
CA ALA A 36 -5.40 13.90 -12.81
C ALA A 36 -6.14 12.96 -11.86
N SER A 37 -6.72 11.88 -12.37
CA SER A 37 -7.39 10.86 -11.57
C SER A 37 -6.41 10.10 -10.66
N ALA A 38 -5.16 9.97 -11.08
CA ALA A 38 -4.08 9.46 -10.25
C ALA A 38 -2.70 10.03 -10.65
N ILE A 39 -1.73 9.95 -9.73
CA ILE A 39 -0.30 9.96 -10.05
C ILE A 39 0.25 8.54 -9.90
N VAL A 40 1.22 8.16 -10.73
CA VAL A 40 1.84 6.84 -10.72
C VAL A 40 3.35 6.96 -10.53
N TYR A 41 3.86 6.44 -9.42
CA TYR A 41 5.28 6.30 -9.12
C TYR A 41 5.78 4.93 -9.59
N CYS A 42 6.86 4.91 -10.37
CA CYS A 42 7.32 3.70 -11.05
C CYS A 42 8.61 3.16 -10.42
N TYR A 43 8.62 1.87 -10.08
CA TYR A 43 9.77 1.22 -9.45
C TYR A 43 10.10 -0.10 -10.14
N ASN A 44 11.39 -0.42 -10.21
CA ASN A 44 11.83 -1.76 -10.58
C ASN A 44 11.63 -2.70 -9.39
N PHE A 45 11.11 -3.90 -9.64
CA PHE A 45 10.83 -4.90 -8.61
C PHE A 45 12.06 -5.29 -7.74
N GLN A 46 13.28 -5.18 -8.26
CA GLN A 46 14.53 -5.49 -7.53
C GLN A 46 15.05 -4.34 -6.67
N ASN A 47 14.59 -3.11 -6.92
CA ASN A 47 15.05 -1.96 -6.14
C ASN A 47 14.54 -2.06 -4.70
N ASN A 48 15.34 -1.60 -3.75
CA ASN A 48 14.90 -1.40 -2.38
C ASN A 48 13.68 -0.46 -2.35
N ILE A 49 12.77 -0.73 -1.42
CA ILE A 49 11.59 0.10 -1.23
C ILE A 49 11.99 1.53 -0.87
N ASN A 50 11.32 2.49 -1.48
CA ASN A 50 11.46 3.90 -1.16
C ASN A 50 10.09 4.57 -1.31
N PHE A 51 9.49 4.89 -0.17
CA PHE A 51 8.19 5.54 -0.10
C PHE A 51 8.30 7.06 0.04
N THR A 52 9.48 7.67 0.05
CA THR A 52 9.66 9.12 0.30
C THR A 52 8.77 9.97 -0.61
N LYS A 53 8.88 9.80 -1.94
CA LYS A 53 8.04 10.55 -2.90
C LYS A 53 6.55 10.20 -2.80
N VAL A 54 6.22 8.97 -2.43
CA VAL A 54 4.83 8.51 -2.27
C VAL A 54 4.21 9.16 -1.03
N ILE A 55 4.94 9.23 0.08
CA ILE A 55 4.50 9.86 1.32
C ILE A 55 4.37 11.37 1.12
N GLU A 56 5.39 12.02 0.55
CA GLU A 56 5.34 13.46 0.23
C GLU A 56 4.09 13.82 -0.59
N ASP A 57 3.68 12.95 -1.51
CA ASP A 57 2.46 13.13 -2.30
C ASP A 57 1.19 12.89 -1.50
N LEU A 58 1.13 11.80 -0.73
CA LEU A 58 -0.03 11.47 0.11
C LEU A 58 -0.31 12.54 1.17
N GLU A 59 0.73 13.17 1.71
CA GLU A 59 0.60 14.27 2.68
C GLU A 59 0.00 15.54 2.08
N THR A 60 0.01 15.70 0.75
CA THR A 60 -0.66 16.84 0.10
C THR A 60 -2.18 16.71 0.06
N ASP A 61 -2.72 15.53 0.38
CA ASP A 61 -4.16 15.22 0.45
C ASP A 61 -4.96 15.73 -0.76
N LEU A 62 -4.40 15.53 -1.96
CA LEU A 62 -5.07 15.90 -3.21
C LEU A 62 -6.19 14.91 -3.51
N GLU A 63 -7.31 15.40 -4.06
CA GLU A 63 -8.47 14.59 -4.48
C GLU A 63 -8.15 13.76 -5.75
N ARG A 64 -7.22 12.82 -5.63
CA ARG A 64 -6.79 11.85 -6.64
C ARG A 64 -6.08 10.68 -5.99
N ARG A 65 -5.94 9.57 -6.71
CA ARG A 65 -5.22 8.40 -6.19
C ARG A 65 -3.70 8.60 -6.30
N THR A 66 -2.97 8.03 -5.35
CA THR A 66 -1.52 7.83 -5.46
C THR A 66 -1.26 6.37 -5.73
N GLN A 67 -0.65 6.07 -6.89
CA GLN A 67 -0.42 4.72 -7.36
C GLN A 67 1.07 4.40 -7.44
N ILE A 68 1.38 3.13 -7.24
CA ILE A 68 2.70 2.55 -7.40
C ILE A 68 2.63 1.51 -8.53
N ALA A 69 3.46 1.70 -9.54
CA ALA A 69 3.70 0.72 -10.60
C ALA A 69 5.00 -0.03 -10.30
N ILE A 70 4.90 -1.34 -10.09
CA ILE A 70 6.06 -2.23 -9.96
C ILE A 70 6.27 -2.90 -11.32
N VAL A 71 7.46 -2.71 -11.87
CA VAL A 71 7.84 -3.17 -13.20
C VAL A 71 8.93 -4.24 -13.07
N ASP A 72 8.75 -5.36 -13.77
CA ASP A 72 9.75 -6.44 -13.81
C ASP A 72 10.78 -6.27 -14.95
N ASN A 73 11.57 -7.31 -15.20
CA ASN A 73 12.60 -7.29 -16.24
C ASN A 73 12.05 -7.52 -17.67
N GLU A 74 10.84 -8.07 -17.80
CA GLU A 74 10.16 -8.31 -19.09
C GLU A 74 9.29 -7.11 -19.49
N GLY A 75 9.11 -6.16 -18.57
CA GLY A 75 8.31 -4.95 -18.77
C GLY A 75 6.85 -5.14 -18.39
N ASP A 76 6.52 -6.23 -17.69
CA ASP A 76 5.21 -6.43 -17.07
C ASP A 76 5.05 -5.47 -15.89
N VAL A 77 3.83 -4.94 -15.73
CA VAL A 77 3.53 -3.91 -14.74
C VAL A 77 2.36 -4.33 -13.86
N VAL A 78 2.54 -4.21 -12.56
CA VAL A 78 1.48 -4.38 -11.55
C VAL A 78 1.28 -3.07 -10.79
N TYR A 79 0.01 -2.70 -10.59
CA TYR A 79 -0.38 -1.43 -9.98
C TYR A 79 -1.01 -1.62 -8.60
N TYR A 80 -0.65 -0.72 -7.70
CA TYR A 80 -1.20 -0.64 -6.35
C TYR A 80 -1.62 0.78 -6.03
N ILE A 81 -2.77 0.95 -5.38
CA ILE A 81 -3.16 2.21 -4.74
C ILE A 81 -2.50 2.25 -3.36
N ALA A 82 -1.78 3.33 -3.08
CA ALA A 82 -1.18 3.60 -1.79
C ALA A 82 -2.06 4.56 -0.99
N ASP A 83 -2.28 4.26 0.29
CA ASP A 83 -2.97 5.14 1.24
C ASP A 83 -2.18 5.18 2.55
N LEU A 84 -2.13 6.35 3.21
CA LEU A 84 -1.72 6.43 4.61
C LEU A 84 -2.84 5.88 5.50
N VAL A 85 -2.50 4.97 6.41
CA VAL A 85 -3.44 4.37 7.35
C VAL A 85 -3.39 5.15 8.65
N GLN A 86 -4.53 5.72 9.02
CA GLN A 86 -4.76 6.25 10.36
C GLN A 86 -5.55 5.21 11.15
N TRP A 87 -5.10 4.93 12.37
CA TRP A 87 -5.76 3.99 13.27
C TRP A 87 -6.68 4.75 14.21
N PRO A 88 -8.01 4.74 14.00
CA PRO A 88 -8.95 5.30 14.98
C PRO A 88 -8.98 4.45 16.25
N GLU A 89 -9.36 5.07 17.36
CA GLU A 89 -9.64 4.38 18.61
C GLU A 89 -10.71 3.29 18.41
N THR A 90 -10.49 2.15 19.06
CA THR A 90 -11.43 1.03 19.12
C THR A 90 -11.42 0.48 20.55
N LYS A 91 -11.93 -0.72 20.77
CA LYS A 91 -11.86 -1.42 22.05
C LYS A 91 -11.52 -2.88 21.85
N LEU A 92 -10.81 -3.44 22.83
CA LEU A 92 -10.49 -4.86 22.84
C LEU A 92 -11.76 -5.67 23.17
N LYS A 93 -11.93 -6.84 22.55
CA LYS A 93 -13.05 -7.74 22.87
C LYS A 93 -12.89 -8.28 24.29
N LYS A 94 -14.00 -8.47 25.00
CA LYS A 94 -13.99 -8.98 26.38
C LYS A 94 -13.32 -10.36 26.43
N GLY A 95 -12.37 -10.54 27.36
CA GLY A 95 -11.64 -11.80 27.53
C GLY A 95 -10.49 -12.00 26.55
N ILE A 96 -10.20 -11.03 25.69
CA ILE A 96 -8.98 -10.98 24.89
C ILE A 96 -7.99 -10.07 25.60
N GLU A 97 -6.74 -10.50 25.65
CA GLU A 97 -5.60 -9.69 26.08
C GLU A 97 -4.52 -9.76 25.01
N ASN A 98 -3.86 -8.64 24.75
CA ASN A 98 -2.69 -8.64 23.88
C ASN A 98 -1.48 -9.13 24.69
N SER A 99 -0.92 -10.27 24.30
CA SER A 99 0.35 -10.76 24.85
C SER A 99 1.58 -10.22 24.11
N ASN A 100 1.38 -9.31 23.16
CA ASN A 100 2.44 -8.77 22.31
C ASN A 100 3.16 -7.61 23.03
N ASN A 101 4.47 -7.74 23.21
CA ASN A 101 5.34 -6.74 23.83
C ASN A 101 6.20 -5.96 22.83
N ASP A 102 5.97 -6.11 21.53
CA ASP A 102 6.72 -5.39 20.49
C ASP A 102 6.39 -3.88 20.54
N PRO A 103 7.37 -3.01 20.82
CA PRO A 103 7.16 -1.56 20.87
C PRO A 103 6.58 -0.99 19.58
N LYS A 104 6.84 -1.61 18.43
CA LYS A 104 6.30 -1.17 17.13
C LYS A 104 4.78 -1.30 17.05
N MET A 105 4.17 -2.12 17.90
CA MET A 105 2.71 -2.33 17.93
C MET A 105 2.03 -1.55 19.05
N LYS A 106 2.78 -0.79 19.84
CA LYS A 106 2.26 -0.06 21.01
C LYS A 106 1.10 0.86 20.65
N GLU A 107 1.20 1.60 19.54
CA GLU A 107 0.12 2.49 19.06
C GLU A 107 -1.21 1.72 18.89
N LEU A 108 -1.17 0.57 18.22
CA LEU A 108 -2.36 -0.25 17.97
C LEU A 108 -2.92 -0.84 19.26
N ILE A 109 -2.05 -1.32 20.14
CA ILE A 109 -2.44 -1.91 21.43
C ILE A 109 -3.12 -0.85 22.30
N ASP A 110 -2.52 0.33 22.41
CA ASP A 110 -3.06 1.45 23.21
C ASP A 110 -4.43 1.89 22.67
N LYS A 111 -4.60 1.88 21.34
CA LYS A 111 -5.87 2.18 20.67
C LYS A 111 -6.93 1.08 20.75
N GLY A 112 -6.64 -0.02 21.45
CA GLY A 112 -7.57 -1.12 21.69
C GLY A 112 -7.67 -2.17 20.57
N TYR A 113 -6.73 -2.21 19.63
CA TYR A 113 -6.69 -3.26 18.61
C TYR A 113 -6.16 -4.57 19.19
N GLN A 114 -6.69 -5.69 18.73
CA GLN A 114 -6.09 -7.00 18.99
C GLN A 114 -4.96 -7.25 17.98
N VAL A 115 -3.78 -7.64 18.48
CA VAL A 115 -2.60 -7.92 17.67
C VAL A 115 -2.15 -9.36 17.90
N ASN A 116 -2.24 -10.19 16.86
CA ASN A 116 -1.81 -11.59 16.88
C ASN A 116 -0.68 -11.83 15.88
N SER A 117 0.04 -12.95 15.99
CA SER A 117 1.04 -13.34 14.99
C SER A 117 0.45 -13.45 13.58
N GLY A 118 1.14 -12.85 12.61
CA GLY A 118 0.83 -12.88 11.18
C GLY A 118 1.53 -14.00 10.41
N LEU A 119 2.30 -14.87 11.07
CA LEU A 119 3.22 -15.83 10.44
C LEU A 119 2.56 -16.72 9.37
N LYS A 120 1.32 -17.14 9.60
CA LYS A 120 0.53 -17.95 8.63
C LYS A 120 0.28 -17.25 7.29
N PHE A 121 0.49 -15.94 7.23
CA PHE A 121 0.32 -15.10 6.06
C PHE A 121 1.65 -14.46 5.59
N GLY A 122 2.79 -14.89 6.14
CA GLY A 122 4.10 -14.34 5.79
C GLY A 122 4.30 -12.90 6.22
N THR A 123 3.64 -12.47 7.30
CA THR A 123 3.74 -11.11 7.86
C THR A 123 4.01 -11.17 9.36
N HIS A 124 4.40 -10.04 9.95
CA HIS A 124 4.74 -9.96 11.36
C HIS A 124 3.49 -10.15 12.22
N TYR A 125 2.44 -9.37 11.92
CA TYR A 125 1.21 -9.36 12.71
C TYR A 125 -0.04 -9.38 11.86
N ARG A 126 -1.14 -9.84 12.46
CA ARG A 126 -2.49 -9.66 11.97
C ARG A 126 -3.28 -8.90 13.02
N VAL A 127 -4.02 -7.90 12.59
CA VAL A 127 -4.62 -6.89 13.48
C VAL A 127 -6.13 -6.92 13.31
N TYR A 128 -6.86 -6.73 14.42
CA TYR A 128 -8.32 -6.73 14.46
C TYR A 128 -8.81 -5.49 15.21
N ASN A 129 -9.86 -4.86 14.69
CA ASN A 129 -10.66 -3.92 15.48
C ASN A 129 -11.75 -4.67 16.25
N TYR A 130 -12.56 -3.94 17.03
CA TYR A 130 -13.63 -4.53 17.84
C TYR A 130 -14.67 -5.31 17.02
N GLU A 131 -14.99 -4.85 15.81
CA GLU A 131 -16.05 -5.43 14.98
C GLU A 131 -15.57 -6.65 14.19
N SER A 132 -14.26 -6.81 14.01
CA SER A 132 -13.67 -7.83 13.16
C SER A 132 -13.77 -9.24 13.75
N GLU A 133 -14.38 -10.17 13.03
CA GLU A 133 -14.29 -11.61 13.28
C GLU A 133 -13.01 -12.22 12.68
N HIS A 134 -12.58 -11.68 11.54
CA HIS A 134 -11.33 -12.02 10.87
C HIS A 134 -10.44 -10.79 10.78
N ALA A 135 -9.12 -10.94 10.89
CA ALA A 135 -8.19 -9.82 10.78
C ALA A 135 -8.31 -9.18 9.40
N PRO A 136 -8.70 -7.91 9.27
CA PRO A 136 -8.73 -7.25 7.97
C PRO A 136 -7.36 -6.71 7.57
N TRP A 137 -6.41 -6.57 8.52
CA TRP A 137 -5.06 -6.07 8.24
C TRP A 137 -3.97 -7.09 8.58
N LEU A 138 -2.97 -7.16 7.70
CA LEU A 138 -1.71 -7.84 7.93
C LEU A 138 -0.60 -6.78 7.97
N ILE A 139 0.08 -6.69 9.11
CA ILE A 139 1.17 -5.73 9.34
C ILE A 139 2.48 -6.38 8.96
N HIS A 140 3.22 -5.70 8.08
CA HIS A 140 4.61 -6.02 7.80
C HIS A 140 5.52 -4.86 8.18
N ILE A 141 6.47 -5.16 9.06
CA ILE A 141 7.48 -4.20 9.47
C ILE A 141 8.54 -4.14 8.37
N THR A 142 8.73 -2.97 7.78
CA THR A 142 9.75 -2.85 6.72
C THR A 142 11.17 -2.82 7.27
N GLU A 143 12.11 -3.21 6.40
CA GLU A 143 13.53 -3.32 6.69
C GLU A 143 14.29 -2.74 5.49
N LYS A 144 15.54 -2.29 5.70
CA LYS A 144 16.31 -1.55 4.67
C LYS A 144 16.60 -2.34 3.40
N ASN A 145 16.63 -3.67 3.51
CA ASN A 145 16.92 -4.61 2.43
C ASN A 145 15.66 -5.13 1.72
N HIS A 146 14.45 -4.77 2.17
CA HIS A 146 13.23 -5.15 1.46
C HIS A 146 13.16 -4.45 0.11
N ASN A 147 12.82 -5.21 -0.92
CA ASN A 147 12.61 -4.70 -2.28
C ASN A 147 11.13 -4.72 -2.67
N TRP A 148 10.82 -4.17 -3.85
CA TRP A 148 9.46 -4.10 -4.37
C TRP A 148 8.87 -5.48 -4.72
N LEU A 149 9.69 -6.49 -5.02
CA LEU A 149 9.24 -7.87 -5.20
C LEU A 149 8.70 -8.46 -3.90
N ASP A 150 9.37 -8.19 -2.76
CA ASP A 150 8.89 -8.61 -1.45
C ASP A 150 7.52 -7.98 -1.16
N VAL A 151 7.35 -6.68 -1.47
CA VAL A 151 6.07 -5.98 -1.36
C VAL A 151 4.99 -6.62 -2.23
N ALA A 152 5.28 -6.88 -3.51
CA ALA A 152 4.33 -7.52 -4.42
C ALA A 152 3.88 -8.90 -3.93
N ARG A 153 4.81 -9.72 -3.40
CA ARG A 153 4.51 -11.03 -2.82
C ARG A 153 3.54 -10.92 -1.64
N MET A 154 3.81 -9.98 -0.72
CA MET A 154 2.94 -9.77 0.44
C MET A 154 1.53 -9.34 0.02
N ILE A 155 1.41 -8.38 -0.90
CA ILE A 155 0.09 -7.92 -1.38
C ILE A 155 -0.66 -9.04 -2.07
N ARG A 156 0.02 -9.88 -2.86
CA ARG A 156 -0.57 -11.06 -3.49
C ARG A 156 -1.15 -12.04 -2.46
N VAL A 157 -0.41 -12.30 -1.37
CA VAL A 157 -0.89 -13.15 -0.26
C VAL A 157 -2.10 -12.50 0.42
N GLY A 158 -2.00 -11.24 0.81
CA GLY A 158 -3.08 -10.49 1.46
C GLY A 158 -4.37 -10.50 0.63
N HIS A 159 -4.26 -10.21 -0.67
CA HIS A 159 -5.37 -10.26 -1.61
C HIS A 159 -6.01 -11.65 -1.66
N GLY A 160 -5.22 -12.72 -1.67
CA GLY A 160 -5.73 -14.10 -1.70
C GLY A 160 -6.52 -14.51 -0.46
N VAL A 161 -6.32 -13.83 0.68
CA VAL A 161 -7.02 -14.11 1.95
C VAL A 161 -7.97 -12.98 2.37
N ASN A 162 -8.29 -12.07 1.44
CA ASN A 162 -9.12 -10.88 1.66
C ASN A 162 -8.65 -10.03 2.86
N LYS A 163 -7.35 -9.67 2.85
CA LYS A 163 -6.71 -8.81 3.86
C LYS A 163 -5.89 -7.73 3.21
N ILE A 164 -5.89 -6.57 3.83
CA ILE A 164 -5.08 -5.42 3.41
C ILE A 164 -3.68 -5.57 4.02
N ILE A 165 -2.64 -5.49 3.19
CA ILE A 165 -1.27 -5.35 3.67
C ILE A 165 -1.05 -3.91 4.11
N VAL A 166 -0.50 -3.74 5.31
CA VAL A 166 -0.05 -2.45 5.83
C VAL A 166 1.44 -2.56 6.18
N LEU A 167 2.24 -1.70 5.58
CA LEU A 167 3.68 -1.61 5.77
C LEU A 167 3.99 -0.49 6.76
N THR A 168 4.93 -0.70 7.68
CA THR A 168 5.51 0.40 8.47
C THR A 168 6.65 1.03 7.70
N TYR A 169 6.72 2.35 7.53
CA TYR A 169 7.88 3.02 6.91
C TYR A 169 8.17 4.33 7.64
N GLY A 170 9.26 4.38 8.41
CA GLY A 170 9.45 5.45 9.40
C GLY A 170 8.29 5.42 10.40
N ASP A 171 7.65 6.57 10.60
CA ASP A 171 6.47 6.72 11.46
C ASP A 171 5.13 6.50 10.73
N TYR A 172 5.18 6.14 9.44
CA TYR A 172 3.98 5.97 8.61
C TYR A 172 3.52 4.51 8.53
N TRP A 173 2.19 4.35 8.50
CA TRP A 173 1.53 3.11 8.11
C TRP A 173 1.01 3.28 6.67
N ILE A 174 1.47 2.45 5.75
CA ILE A 174 1.13 2.55 4.33
C ILE A 174 0.39 1.29 3.90
N SER A 175 -0.86 1.43 3.46
CA SER A 175 -1.57 0.32 2.83
C SER A 175 -1.36 0.31 1.33
N LEU A 176 -1.26 -0.88 0.75
CA LEU A 176 -1.15 -1.07 -0.69
C LEU A 176 -2.24 -2.03 -1.16
N LYS A 177 -3.15 -1.54 -2.00
CA LYS A 177 -4.26 -2.31 -2.55
C LYS A 177 -4.05 -2.54 -4.04
N TRP A 178 -4.08 -3.80 -4.46
CA TRP A 178 -4.01 -4.14 -5.88
C TRP A 178 -5.13 -3.44 -6.64
N THR A 179 -4.79 -2.87 -7.80
CA THR A 179 -5.76 -2.26 -8.69
C THR A 179 -5.49 -2.65 -10.14
N LYS A 180 -6.56 -2.68 -10.92
CA LYS A 180 -6.49 -2.77 -12.38
C LYS A 180 -6.84 -1.38 -12.92
N PRO A 181 -5.85 -0.60 -13.40
CA PRO A 181 -6.13 0.67 -14.03
C PRO A 181 -6.83 0.49 -15.38
#